data_AF-K4AP48-F1
#
_entry.id   AF-K4AP48-F1
#
_cell.length_a   1.000
_cell.length_b   1.000
_cell.length_c   1.000
_cell.angle_alpha   90.00
_cell.angle_beta   90.00
_cell.angle_gamma   90.00
#
_symmetry.space_group_name_H-M   'P 1'
#
loop_
_entity.id
_entity.type
_entity.pdbx_description
1 polymer ?
#
loop_
_entity_poly.entity_id
_entity_poly.type
_entity_poly.pdbx_seq_one_letter_code
_entity_poly.pdbx_strand_id
1 'polypeptide(L)'
;MYGPPALLLIGFEKGETDTIQAFLKELEGEFLKVIHCTEEMTKQTLWDAMHTEQPNLEAVKIAESLPRICIFSGLTGEEMMMFINAFPETGLEPAAFAALVPNSAEKVLCEVIEEIMGDHEMLVSSYLYYIGAILLSFPFLGYQVKVLPYACRQERTRNEENLN
;
A
#
# COMPACT_ATOMS: atom_id res chain seq x y z
N MET A 1 -6.23 5.71 -14.61
CA MET A 1 -5.21 6.28 -13.69
C MET A 1 -5.77 7.58 -13.13
N TYR A 2 -5.59 7.81 -11.84
CA TYR A 2 -6.06 9.01 -11.15
C TYR A 2 -4.90 9.59 -10.32
N GLY A 3 -4.72 10.91 -10.37
CA GLY A 3 -3.61 11.62 -9.74
C GLY A 3 -2.25 11.50 -10.48
N PRO A 4 -1.21 12.16 -9.95
CA PRO A 4 0.14 12.14 -10.53
C PRO A 4 0.82 10.79 -10.31
N PRO A 5 1.75 10.35 -11.18
CA PRO A 5 2.54 9.14 -10.96
C PRO A 5 3.46 9.32 -9.73
N ALA A 6 3.04 8.79 -8.59
CA ALA A 6 3.72 8.98 -7.31
C ALA A 6 3.51 7.79 -6.37
N LEU A 7 4.49 7.58 -5.49
CA LEU A 7 4.49 6.61 -4.41
C LEU A 7 4.71 7.35 -3.09
N LEU A 8 3.67 7.45 -2.27
CA LEU A 8 3.77 8.02 -0.93
C LEU A 8 4.08 6.91 0.08
N LEU A 9 5.22 7.07 0.76
CA LEU A 9 5.73 6.17 1.78
C LEU A 9 5.43 6.71 3.17
N ILE A 10 4.70 5.95 3.97
CA ILE A 10 4.28 6.29 5.34
C ILE A 10 4.92 5.27 6.28
N GLY A 11 5.56 5.74 7.36
CA GLY A 11 6.21 4.86 8.35
C GLY A 11 7.50 4.19 7.89
N PHE A 12 8.06 4.61 6.74
CA PHE A 12 9.34 4.12 6.22
C PHE A 12 10.51 4.97 6.70
N GLU A 13 11.63 4.33 7.00
CA GLU A 13 12.86 5.02 7.38
C GLU A 13 13.60 5.56 6.14
N LYS A 14 14.40 6.61 6.36
CA LYS A 14 15.25 7.20 5.31
C LYS A 14 16.23 6.18 4.71
N GLY A 15 16.69 5.20 5.49
CA GLY A 15 17.60 4.16 5.01
C GLY A 15 16.94 3.17 4.03
N GLU A 16 15.61 3.07 4.03
CA GLU A 16 14.85 2.16 3.18
C GLU A 16 14.53 2.78 1.81
N THR A 17 14.69 4.10 1.66
CA THR A 17 14.42 4.83 0.42
C THR A 17 15.23 4.32 -0.75
N ASP A 18 16.54 4.09 -0.54
CA ASP A 18 17.44 3.61 -1.59
C ASP A 18 17.02 2.21 -2.08
N THR A 19 16.61 1.34 -1.16
CA THR A 19 16.09 0.00 -1.47
C THR A 19 14.81 0.10 -2.30
N ILE A 20 13.87 0.97 -1.93
CA ILE A 20 12.62 1.16 -2.66
C ILE A 20 12.88 1.76 -4.05
N GLN A 21 13.80 2.71 -4.18
CA GLN A 21 14.18 3.29 -5.47
C GLN A 21 14.85 2.26 -6.39
N ALA A 22 15.77 1.44 -5.85
CA ALA A 22 16.38 0.34 -6.61
C ALA A 22 15.32 -0.68 -7.06
N PHE A 23 14.39 -1.02 -6.15
CA PHE A 23 13.29 -1.93 -6.45
C PHE A 23 12.34 -1.38 -7.51
N LEU A 24 11.96 -0.09 -7.43
CA LEU A 24 11.17 0.57 -8.46
C LEU A 24 11.86 0.53 -9.82
N LYS A 25 13.18 0.72 -9.85
CA LYS A 25 13.96 0.64 -11.08
C LYS A 25 13.96 -0.75 -11.70
N GLU A 26 14.04 -1.81 -10.90
CA GLU A 26 13.94 -3.19 -11.37
C GLU A 26 12.58 -3.50 -12.00
N LEU A 27 11.52 -2.87 -11.50
CA LEU A 27 10.15 -3.00 -12.01
C LEU A 27 9.81 -2.00 -13.14
N GLU A 28 10.79 -1.30 -13.69
CA GLU A 28 10.60 -0.23 -14.70
C GLU A 28 9.69 0.93 -14.23
N GLY A 29 9.56 1.10 -12.91
CA GLY A 29 8.75 2.11 -12.21
C GLY A 29 9.48 3.43 -11.96
N GLU A 30 10.57 3.74 -12.67
CA GLU A 30 11.37 4.97 -12.48
C GLU A 30 10.55 6.27 -12.71
N PHE A 31 9.41 6.17 -13.38
CA PHE A 31 8.48 7.29 -13.60
C PHE A 31 7.70 7.69 -12.34
N LEU A 32 7.73 6.87 -11.28
CA LEU A 32 7.05 7.16 -10.02
C LEU A 32 7.91 8.04 -9.13
N LYS A 33 7.31 9.16 -8.71
CA LYS A 33 7.92 10.04 -7.71
C LYS A 33 7.77 9.43 -6.31
N VAL A 34 8.89 9.11 -5.66
CA VAL A 34 8.90 8.66 -4.26
C VAL A 34 8.77 9.87 -3.33
N ILE A 35 7.81 9.84 -2.41
CA ILE A 35 7.52 10.90 -1.45
C ILE A 35 7.47 10.29 -0.05
N HIS A 36 8.16 10.86 0.93
CA HIS A 36 8.03 10.44 2.33
C HIS A 36 6.98 11.27 3.06
N CYS A 37 6.14 10.60 3.85
CA CYS A 37 5.16 11.27 4.69
C CYS A 37 5.86 12.05 5.83
N THR A 38 5.57 13.34 5.91
CA THR A 38 6.00 14.21 7.02
C THR A 38 4.89 14.43 8.02
N GLU A 39 5.23 14.90 9.22
CA GLU A 39 4.23 15.27 10.23
C GLU A 39 3.28 16.38 9.76
N GLU A 40 3.71 17.23 8.83
CA GLU A 40 2.87 18.30 8.30
C GLU A 40 1.91 17.79 7.22
N MET A 41 2.30 16.73 6.50
CA MET A 41 1.45 16.11 5.47
C MET A 41 0.28 15.34 6.08
N THR A 42 0.40 14.81 7.30
CA THR A 42 -0.70 14.10 7.98
C THR A 42 -1.93 14.99 8.20
N LYS A 43 -1.74 16.31 8.26
CA LYS A 43 -2.80 17.32 8.44
C LYS A 43 -3.36 17.84 7.12
N GLN A 44 -2.77 17.47 5.99
CA GLN A 44 -3.19 17.88 4.65
C GLN A 44 -4.04 16.79 4.00
N THR A 45 -4.62 17.11 2.85
CA THR A 45 -5.36 16.12 2.06
C THR A 45 -4.38 15.12 1.44
N LEU A 46 -4.84 13.90 1.18
CA LEU A 46 -4.05 12.92 0.44
C LEU A 46 -3.66 13.44 -0.94
N TRP A 47 -4.54 14.19 -1.59
CA TRP A 47 -4.27 14.83 -2.87
C TRP A 47 -3.09 15.80 -2.81
N ASP A 48 -3.07 16.71 -1.84
CA ASP A 48 -1.98 17.68 -1.66
C ASP A 48 -0.67 16.98 -1.30
N ALA A 49 -0.74 15.96 -0.44
CA ALA A 49 0.41 15.14 -0.07
C ALA A 49 1.06 14.48 -1.30
N MET A 50 0.25 13.99 -2.25
CA MET A 50 0.71 13.36 -3.49
C MET A 50 1.28 14.36 -4.51
N HIS A 51 0.86 15.63 -4.46
CA HIS A 51 1.38 16.69 -5.33
C HIS A 51 2.59 17.40 -4.72
N THR A 52 2.97 17.06 -3.49
CA THR A 52 4.11 17.69 -2.83
C THR A 52 5.41 17.35 -3.53
N GLU A 53 6.27 18.36 -3.70
CA GLU A 53 7.62 18.17 -4.21
C GLU A 53 8.62 18.17 -3.07
N GLN A 54 9.36 17.07 -2.93
CA GLN A 54 10.44 16.95 -1.96
C GLN A 54 11.78 17.00 -2.71
N PRO A 55 12.41 18.18 -2.83
CA PRO A 55 13.66 18.33 -3.58
C PRO A 55 14.83 17.58 -2.94
N ASN A 56 14.75 17.25 -1.65
CA ASN A 56 15.75 16.42 -0.99
C ASN A 56 15.12 15.51 0.07
N LEU A 57 14.90 14.24 -0.28
CA LEU A 57 14.36 13.19 0.61
C LEU A 57 15.22 13.03 1.87
N GLU A 58 16.50 13.37 1.80
CA GLU A 58 17.43 13.25 2.93
C GLU A 58 17.22 14.26 4.05
N ALA A 59 16.62 15.41 3.75
CA ALA A 59 16.41 16.52 4.68
C ALA A 59 14.97 16.58 5.22
N VAL A 60 14.13 15.63 4.79
CA VAL A 60 12.72 15.58 5.16
C VAL A 60 12.56 15.06 6.59
N LYS A 61 11.76 15.76 7.39
CA LYS A 61 11.31 15.27 8.71
C LYS A 61 10.21 14.24 8.50
N ILE A 62 10.62 12.99 8.36
CA ILE A 62 9.71 11.85 8.25
C ILE A 62 8.92 11.73 9.56
N ALA A 63 7.61 11.54 9.46
CA ALA A 63 6.79 11.27 10.64
C ALA A 63 7.15 9.91 11.26
N GLU A 64 7.56 9.92 12.51
CA GLU A 64 7.86 8.70 13.27
C GLU A 64 6.58 8.07 13.84
N SER A 65 6.63 6.79 14.18
CA SER A 65 5.51 6.05 14.82
C SER A 65 4.23 5.92 13.98
N LEU A 66 4.32 6.07 12.65
CA LEU A 66 3.23 5.76 11.74
C LEU A 66 3.30 4.31 11.24
N PRO A 67 2.17 3.68 10.92
CA PRO A 67 2.15 2.37 10.29
C PRO A 67 2.84 2.41 8.91
N ARG A 68 3.45 1.28 8.52
CA ARG A 68 4.07 1.10 7.21
C ARG A 68 3.01 1.01 6.12
N ILE A 69 2.84 2.06 5.34
CA ILE A 69 1.85 2.11 4.25
C ILE A 69 2.48 2.71 2.99
N CYS A 70 2.22 2.06 1.87
CA CYS A 70 2.53 2.55 0.53
C CYS A 70 1.23 2.94 -0.18
N ILE A 71 1.09 4.23 -0.51
CA ILE A 71 -0.04 4.72 -1.30
C ILE A 71 0.45 5.03 -2.72
N PHE A 72 -0.17 4.38 -3.71
CA PHE A 72 0.15 4.58 -5.12
C PHE A 72 -0.79 5.57 -5.78
N SER A 73 -0.26 6.45 -6.62
CA SER A 73 -1.01 7.37 -7.46
C SER A 73 -0.54 7.27 -8.90
N GLY A 74 -1.45 7.45 -9.84
CA GLY A 74 -1.12 7.42 -11.27
C GLY A 74 -0.72 6.05 -11.83
N LEU A 75 -0.87 4.95 -11.08
CA LEU A 75 -0.62 3.58 -11.53
C LEU A 75 -1.88 2.85 -11.97
N THR A 76 -1.69 1.84 -12.83
CA THR A 76 -2.67 0.81 -13.12
C THR A 76 -2.72 -0.22 -11.99
N GLY A 77 -3.84 -0.94 -11.88
CA GLY A 77 -3.94 -2.04 -10.92
C GLY A 77 -2.95 -3.17 -11.21
N GLU A 78 -2.54 -3.37 -12.46
CA GLU A 78 -1.55 -4.38 -12.85
C GLU A 78 -0.15 -4.01 -12.34
N GLU A 79 0.31 -2.78 -12.57
CA GLU A 79 1.60 -2.29 -12.06
C GLU A 79 1.65 -2.33 -10.52
N MET A 80 0.57 -1.92 -9.87
CA MET A 80 0.43 -2.01 -8.41
C MET A 80 0.55 -3.46 -7.93
N MET A 81 -0.16 -4.41 -8.57
CA MET A 81 -0.06 -5.83 -8.19
C MET A 81 1.33 -6.42 -8.43
N MET A 82 2.02 -6.01 -9.50
CA MET A 82 3.40 -6.44 -9.73
C MET A 82 4.32 -5.96 -8.62
N PHE A 83 4.25 -4.67 -8.26
CA PHE A 83 5.02 -4.10 -7.14
C PHE A 83 4.77 -4.87 -5.86
N ILE A 84 3.50 -5.10 -5.56
CA ILE A 84 3.07 -5.75 -4.33
C ILE A 84 3.56 -7.21 -4.24
N ASN A 85 3.50 -7.96 -5.35
CA ASN A 85 3.98 -9.36 -5.39
C ASN A 85 5.50 -9.47 -5.24
N ALA A 86 6.25 -8.51 -5.76
CA ALA A 86 7.70 -8.48 -5.69
C ALA A 86 8.25 -7.78 -4.44
N PHE A 87 7.43 -7.01 -3.71
CA PHE A 87 7.83 -6.28 -2.50
C PHE A 87 8.49 -7.16 -1.42
N PRO A 88 8.04 -8.41 -1.16
CA PRO A 88 8.70 -9.29 -0.19
C PRO A 88 10.17 -9.62 -0.53
N GLU A 89 10.57 -9.49 -1.79
CA GLU A 89 11.94 -9.75 -2.24
C GLU A 89 12.91 -8.65 -1.83
N THR A 90 12.41 -7.46 -1.49
CA THR A 90 13.22 -6.32 -1.00
C THR A 90 13.85 -6.57 0.37
N GLY A 91 13.31 -7.53 1.14
CA GLY A 91 13.72 -7.79 2.52
C GLY A 91 13.26 -6.73 3.54
N LEU A 92 12.47 -5.74 3.11
CA LEU A 92 11.84 -4.76 3.99
C LEU A 92 10.69 -5.41 4.78
N GLU A 93 10.32 -4.80 5.93
CA GLU A 93 9.15 -5.28 6.67
C GLU A 93 7.86 -5.08 5.84
N PRO A 94 6.84 -5.93 6.06
CA PRO A 94 5.57 -5.82 5.35
C PRO A 94 4.92 -4.44 5.52
N ALA A 95 4.25 -3.97 4.46
CA ALA A 95 3.53 -2.69 4.45
C ALA A 95 2.09 -2.88 3.98
N ALA A 96 1.16 -2.05 4.43
CA ALA A 96 -0.16 -1.98 3.81
C ALA A 96 -0.07 -1.24 2.47
N PHE A 97 -0.87 -1.64 1.49
CA PHE A 97 -0.87 -1.04 0.15
C PHE A 97 -2.24 -0.47 -0.17
N ALA A 98 -2.26 0.77 -0.65
CA ALA A 98 -3.48 1.44 -1.06
C ALA A 98 -3.26 2.25 -2.34
N ALA A 99 -4.34 2.59 -3.03
CA ALA A 99 -4.30 3.44 -4.21
C ALA A 99 -5.02 4.76 -3.93
N LEU A 100 -4.52 5.85 -4.51
CA LEU A 100 -5.22 7.12 -4.57
C LEU A 100 -6.47 6.95 -5.43
N VAL A 101 -7.63 7.12 -4.81
CA VAL A 101 -8.93 7.10 -5.50
C VAL A 101 -9.64 8.43 -5.26
N PRO A 102 -10.53 8.86 -6.18
CA PRO A 102 -11.26 10.13 -6.02
C PRO A 102 -12.00 10.24 -4.68
N ASN A 103 -12.47 9.11 -4.16
CA ASN A 103 -13.21 9.05 -2.89
C ASN A 103 -12.35 9.38 -1.65
N SER A 104 -11.04 9.13 -1.70
CA SER A 104 -10.11 9.39 -0.59
C SER A 104 -9.19 10.60 -0.84
N ALA A 105 -9.18 11.14 -2.05
CA ALA A 105 -8.27 12.22 -2.44
C ALA A 105 -8.42 13.48 -1.58
N GLU A 106 -9.66 13.90 -1.30
CA GLU A 106 -9.98 15.09 -0.51
C GLU A 106 -9.99 14.84 1.00
N LYS A 107 -9.83 13.58 1.43
CA LYS A 107 -9.77 13.25 2.87
C LYS A 107 -8.42 13.65 3.44
N VAL A 108 -8.41 13.93 4.73
CA VAL A 108 -7.17 14.21 5.48
C VAL A 108 -6.33 12.93 5.53
N LEU A 109 -5.03 13.04 5.29
CA LEU A 109 -4.13 11.89 5.20
C LEU A 109 -4.17 11.02 6.47
N CYS A 110 -4.27 11.63 7.65
CA CYS A 110 -4.43 10.90 8.90
C CYS A 110 -5.67 9.99 8.93
N GLU A 111 -6.82 10.47 8.43
CA GLU A 111 -8.05 9.68 8.35
C GLU A 111 -7.89 8.51 7.38
N VAL A 112 -7.22 8.76 6.25
CA VAL A 112 -6.94 7.70 5.26
C VAL A 112 -6.01 6.63 5.82
N ILE A 113 -5.00 7.01 6.61
CA ILE A 113 -4.11 6.07 7.30
C ILE A 113 -4.92 5.18 8.26
N GLU A 114 -5.80 5.77 9.06
CA GLU A 114 -6.67 5.03 9.99
C GLU A 114 -7.63 4.08 9.26
N GLU A 115 -8.24 4.52 8.16
CA GLU A 115 -9.11 3.67 7.33
C GLU A 115 -8.33 2.48 6.75
N ILE A 116 -7.16 2.71 6.15
CA ILE A 116 -6.34 1.65 5.56
C ILE A 116 -5.90 0.66 6.62
N MET A 117 -5.50 1.12 7.81
CA MET A 117 -5.10 0.21 8.89
C MET A 117 -6.28 -0.55 9.47
N GLY A 118 -7.44 0.09 9.63
CA GLY A 118 -8.67 -0.58 10.06
C GLY A 118 -9.06 -1.70 9.10
N ASP A 119 -8.99 -1.44 7.80
CA ASP A 119 -9.23 -2.45 6.77
C ASP A 119 -8.16 -3.56 6.78
N HIS A 120 -6.88 -3.18 6.95
CA HIS A 120 -5.77 -4.12 7.02
C HIS A 120 -5.90 -5.07 8.23
N GLU A 121 -6.20 -4.55 9.41
CA GLU A 121 -6.40 -5.33 10.63
C GLU A 121 -7.60 -6.27 10.52
N MET A 122 -8.72 -5.81 9.96
CA MET A 122 -9.92 -6.62 9.73
C MET A 122 -9.63 -7.80 8.79
N LEU A 123 -8.87 -7.57 7.71
CA LEU A 123 -8.46 -8.62 6.78
C LEU A 123 -7.52 -9.60 7.47
N VAL A 124 -6.46 -9.12 8.10
CA VAL A 124 -5.47 -9.95 8.79
C VAL A 124 -6.11 -10.80 9.90
N SER A 125 -7.02 -10.22 10.68
CA SER A 125 -7.77 -10.90 11.75
C SER A 125 -8.70 -11.99 11.21
N SER A 126 -9.41 -11.73 10.11
CA SER A 126 -10.28 -12.73 9.47
C SER A 126 -9.47 -13.93 8.94
N TYR A 127 -8.32 -13.69 8.32
CA TYR A 127 -7.43 -14.75 7.83
C TYR A 127 -6.78 -15.53 8.97
N LEU A 128 -6.30 -14.87 10.03
CA LEU A 128 -5.74 -15.54 11.21
C LEU A 128 -6.78 -16.40 11.93
N TYR A 129 -8.03 -15.95 12.03
CA TYR A 129 -9.11 -16.76 12.59
C TYR A 129 -9.38 -18.00 11.73
N TYR A 130 -9.41 -17.85 10.40
CA TYR A 130 -9.64 -18.97 9.48
C TYR A 130 -8.48 -19.98 9.48
N ILE A 131 -7.23 -19.51 9.43
CA ILE A 131 -6.04 -20.37 9.51
C ILE A 131 -5.94 -21.02 10.90
N GLY A 132 -6.23 -20.28 11.97
CA GLY A 132 -6.29 -20.82 13.33
C GLY A 132 -7.36 -21.90 13.47
N ALA A 133 -8.54 -21.71 12.88
CA ALA A 133 -9.59 -22.73 12.85
C ALA A 133 -9.16 -24.00 12.09
N ILE A 134 -8.44 -23.85 10.97
CA ILE A 134 -7.91 -24.99 10.21
C ILE A 134 -6.79 -25.72 10.99
N LEU A 135 -5.84 -25.00 11.58
CA LEU A 135 -4.72 -25.57 12.34
C LEU A 135 -5.19 -26.30 13.61
N LEU A 136 -6.23 -25.79 14.30
CA LEU A 136 -6.85 -26.48 15.44
C LEU A 136 -7.60 -27.76 15.02
N SER A 137 -8.05 -27.84 13.76
CA SER A 137 -8.78 -28.99 13.23
C SER A 137 -7.86 -30.05 12.58
N PHE A 138 -6.64 -29.68 12.17
CA PHE A 138 -5.69 -30.56 11.48
C PHE A 138 -4.23 -30.30 11.95
N PRO A 139 -3.81 -30.85 13.10
CA PRO A 139 -2.50 -30.57 13.69
C PRO A 139 -1.29 -31.24 12.99
N PHE A 140 -1.46 -31.91 11.84
CA PHE A 140 -0.45 -32.84 11.30
C PHE A 140 0.09 -32.55 9.89
N LEU A 141 -0.30 -31.44 9.25
CA LEU A 141 0.37 -31.03 8.00
C LEU A 141 1.32 -29.87 8.26
N GLY A 142 2.63 -30.15 8.21
CA GLY A 142 3.70 -29.16 8.18
C GLY A 142 3.66 -28.33 6.89
N TYR A 143 2.68 -27.42 6.80
CA TYR A 143 2.64 -26.42 5.76
C TYR A 143 3.60 -25.29 6.11
N GLN A 144 4.64 -25.13 5.31
CA GLN A 144 5.35 -23.87 5.21
C GLN A 144 4.36 -22.87 4.59
N VAL A 145 3.67 -22.10 5.44
CA VAL A 145 2.74 -21.06 4.99
C VAL A 145 3.58 -19.95 4.33
N LYS A 146 3.76 -20.03 3.01
CA LYS A 146 4.09 -18.87 2.20
C LYS A 146 2.85 -17.99 2.18
N VAL A 147 2.80 -17.04 3.10
CA VAL A 147 1.82 -15.95 3.10
C VAL A 147 2.10 -15.14 1.84
N LEU A 148 1.35 -15.39 0.76
CA LEU A 148 1.26 -14.46 -0.36
C LEU A 148 0.27 -13.38 0.08
N PRO A 149 0.72 -12.15 0.32
CA PRO A 149 -0.21 -11.08 0.60
C PRO A 149 -0.67 -10.48 -0.73
N TYR A 150 -1.89 -9.95 -0.72
CA TYR A 150 -2.46 -9.05 -1.73
C TYR A 150 -2.92 -9.67 -3.06
N ALA A 151 -4.19 -10.09 -3.07
CA ALA A 151 -5.03 -9.96 -4.24
C ALA A 151 -6.36 -9.36 -3.80
N CYS A 152 -6.49 -8.04 -3.92
CA CYS A 152 -7.78 -7.36 -3.82
C CYS A 152 -8.71 -7.95 -4.89
N ARG A 153 -9.82 -8.52 -4.43
CA ARG A 153 -10.87 -9.13 -5.23
C ARG A 153 -11.50 -8.06 -6.13
N GLN A 154 -11.15 -8.06 -7.43
CA GLN A 154 -11.96 -7.41 -8.46
C GLN A 154 -13.29 -8.18 -8.59
N GLU A 155 -14.31 -7.79 -7.83
CA GLU A 155 -15.68 -8.14 -8.18
C GLU A 155 -16.18 -7.19 -9.26
N ARG A 156 -16.00 -7.68 -10.49
CA ARG A 156 -16.60 -7.22 -11.74
C ARG A 156 -18.10 -7.03 -11.54
N THR A 157 -18.60 -5.81 -11.68
CA THR A 157 -20.02 -5.54 -11.90
C THR A 157 -20.44 -6.23 -13.20
N ARG A 158 -21.23 -7.30 -13.10
CA ARG A 158 -21.87 -7.92 -14.25
C ARG A 158 -23.20 -7.24 -14.49
N ASN A 159 -23.21 -6.32 -15.46
CA ASN A 159 -24.44 -5.80 -16.08
C ASN A 159 -25.17 -6.95 -16.78
N GLU A 160 -26.29 -7.41 -16.23
CA GLU A 160 -27.29 -8.21 -16.96
C GLU A 160 -28.71 -7.85 -16.47
N GLU A 161 -29.25 -6.73 -16.93
CA GLU A 161 -30.70 -6.54 -17.08
C GLU A 161 -30.99 -5.86 -18.42
N ASN A 162 -30.81 -6.63 -19.49
CA ASN A 162 -31.55 -6.49 -20.74
C ASN A 162 -32.21 -7.85 -20.98
N LEU A 163 -33.39 -8.06 -20.40
CA LEU A 163 -34.31 -9.08 -20.88
C LEU A 163 -35.31 -8.40 -21.83
N ASN A 164 -35.10 -8.66 -23.12
CA ASN A 164 -36.19 -8.82 -24.07
C ASN A 164 -36.90 -10.14 -23.79
#